data_AF-A0AAV2QPP7-F1
#
_entry.id   AF-A0AAV2QPP7-F1
#
_cell.length_a   1.000
_cell.length_b   1.000
_cell.length_c   1.000
_cell.angle_alpha   90.00
_cell.angle_beta   90.00
_cell.angle_gamma   90.00
#
_symmetry.space_group_name_H-M   'P 1'
#
loop_
_entity.id
_entity.type
_entity.pdbx_description
1 polymer ?
#
loop_
_entity_poly.entity_id
_entity_poly.type
_entity_poly.pdbx_seq_one_letter_code
_entity_poly.pdbx_strand_id
1 'polypeptide(L)'
;GFLTVGNCHGQVKMFEIHFDKRKVSLKNYGFAHEDEDNLNVNHIHVSYIEEGKTYPNEGQLLLAVAKHNILLASIVKITNDAISVENTTFKHIAKLAITGIVFLNPAFIYISVKDGAVHHASININDKDKLSIVVHEPVFQSEGSSYTGFMTSPNKTVWGVLESISVAYDHLIVREPTQINFYQVGRPKTILNHLRQSKLPIYRNIDLLESLRISILKCEEGDLNVLSIEEIKKLSINQQKLEHWLLRMFRAIGYKKSEAKDMEALENLICRNIIEDNAVSTLRNYNVEGKIPAEVSLSLNLMCKWLHQQTHYDVLIKSILQKLQDSEEEKCLVCKDTVEISSLTMETCSQGHKIPRCPRTLLLTRPSVQCPRCRVFSHEQLKCPESNVMPRCTFCNGFVLQLTKRKRKEVTKNEILFIGSEQCT
;
A
#
# COMPACT_ATOMS: atom_id res chain seq x y z
N GLY A 1 18.21 -6.57 14.89
CA GLY A 1 17.11 -7.33 14.24
C GLY A 1 17.43 -8.81 14.30
N PHE A 2 16.48 -9.72 14.10
CA PHE A 2 16.75 -11.16 14.07
C PHE A 2 16.77 -11.68 12.62
N LEU A 3 17.74 -12.55 12.32
CA LEU A 3 17.85 -13.31 11.09
C LEU A 3 17.77 -14.79 11.44
N THR A 4 16.80 -15.51 10.88
CA THR A 4 16.66 -16.96 11.08
C THR A 4 16.95 -17.68 9.76
N VAL A 5 17.79 -18.71 9.81
CA VAL A 5 18.27 -19.43 8.63
C VAL A 5 18.09 -20.93 8.84
N GLY A 6 17.55 -21.61 7.83
CA GLY A 6 17.46 -23.06 7.78
C GLY A 6 18.38 -23.64 6.72
N ASN A 7 18.80 -24.89 6.89
CA ASN A 7 19.67 -25.58 5.93
C ASN A 7 19.03 -26.88 5.38
N CYS A 8 19.73 -27.51 4.44
CA CYS A 8 19.32 -28.78 3.85
C CYS A 8 19.39 -29.98 4.81
N HIS A 9 20.08 -29.84 5.94
CA HIS A 9 20.17 -30.86 7.00
C HIS A 9 19.02 -30.77 8.00
N GLY A 10 18.13 -29.78 7.85
CA GLY A 10 16.96 -29.60 8.70
C GLY A 10 17.17 -28.71 9.92
N GLN A 11 18.38 -28.20 10.13
CA GLN A 11 18.70 -27.35 11.26
C GLN A 11 18.20 -25.92 11.04
N VAL A 12 17.84 -25.24 12.13
CA VAL A 12 17.43 -23.83 12.12
C VAL A 12 18.26 -23.05 13.13
N LYS A 13 18.97 -22.03 12.64
CA LYS A 13 19.81 -21.12 13.43
C LYS A 13 19.24 -19.72 13.48
N MET A 14 19.50 -19.02 14.58
CA MET A 14 19.11 -17.62 14.76
C MET A 14 20.34 -16.73 15.00
N PHE A 15 20.31 -15.56 14.39
CA PHE A 15 21.33 -14.53 14.48
C PHE A 15 20.70 -13.20 14.87
N GLU A 16 21.41 -12.40 15.65
CA GLU A 16 21.18 -10.98 15.73
C GLU A 16 21.92 -10.30 14.58
N ILE A 17 21.22 -9.49 13.79
CA ILE A 17 21.79 -8.64 12.75
C ILE A 17 21.70 -7.17 13.16
N HIS A 18 22.86 -6.51 13.16
CA HIS A 18 23.00 -5.08 13.41
C HIS A 18 23.47 -4.40 12.15
N PHE A 19 22.72 -3.39 11.72
CA PHE A 19 23.07 -2.54 10.59
C PHE A 19 23.58 -1.20 11.12
N ASP A 20 24.89 -0.98 11.00
CA ASP A 20 25.51 0.35 11.09
C ASP A 20 25.74 0.88 9.67
N LYS A 21 25.79 2.20 9.48
CA LYS A 21 25.85 2.91 8.18
C LYS A 21 26.91 2.35 7.21
N ARG A 22 27.94 1.66 7.71
CA ARG A 22 29.03 1.08 6.92
C ARG A 22 29.35 -0.38 7.25
N LYS A 23 28.65 -1.00 8.20
CA LYS A 23 28.99 -2.33 8.69
C LYS A 23 27.73 -3.12 9.06
N VAL A 24 27.72 -4.38 8.64
CA VAL A 24 26.76 -5.37 9.14
C VAL A 24 27.53 -6.26 10.12
N SER A 25 27.05 -6.39 11.36
CA SER A 25 27.54 -7.38 12.31
C SER A 25 26.48 -8.42 12.62
N LEU A 26 26.93 -9.66 12.82
CA LEU A 26 26.10 -10.81 13.15
C LEU A 26 26.54 -11.37 14.51
N LYS A 27 25.61 -11.48 15.46
CA LYS A 27 25.80 -12.25 16.71
C LYS A 27 25.06 -13.56 16.55
N ASN A 28 25.74 -14.68 16.73
CA ASN A 28 25.11 -16.00 16.66
C ASN A 28 24.44 -16.31 18.01
N TYR A 29 23.13 -16.55 18.02
CA TYR A 29 22.40 -16.94 19.23
C TYR A 29 22.31 -18.46 19.43
N GLY A 30 22.61 -19.25 18.41
CA GLY A 30 22.55 -20.71 18.45
C GLY A 30 21.44 -21.30 17.58
N PHE A 31 21.05 -22.52 17.92
CA PHE A 31 20.05 -23.29 17.20
C PHE A 31 18.67 -23.11 17.84
N ALA A 32 17.68 -22.74 17.02
CA ALA A 32 16.28 -22.86 17.40
C ALA A 32 15.75 -24.27 17.12
N HIS A 33 16.47 -25.05 16.31
CA HIS A 33 16.27 -26.48 16.12
C HIS A 33 17.59 -27.09 15.63
N GLU A 34 18.20 -27.97 16.43
CA GLU A 34 19.55 -28.49 16.21
C GLU A 34 19.60 -29.86 15.51
N ASP A 35 18.49 -30.61 15.58
CA ASP A 35 18.44 -31.99 15.09
C ASP A 35 18.70 -32.09 13.58
N GLU A 36 19.70 -32.89 13.22
CA GLU A 36 20.04 -33.24 11.84
C GLU A 36 19.18 -34.42 11.38
N ASP A 37 17.95 -34.15 10.96
CA ASP A 37 17.05 -35.16 10.40
C ASP A 37 17.13 -35.27 8.87
N ASN A 38 18.00 -34.47 8.24
CA ASN A 38 18.17 -34.38 6.78
C ASN A 38 16.87 -34.02 6.03
N LEU A 39 15.91 -33.41 6.72
CA LEU A 39 14.71 -32.85 6.11
C LEU A 39 14.95 -31.37 5.82
N ASN A 40 15.13 -31.03 4.54
CA ASN A 40 15.38 -29.66 4.12
C ASN A 40 14.37 -28.66 4.71
N VAL A 41 14.87 -27.56 5.27
CA VAL A 41 14.04 -26.43 5.70
C VAL A 41 13.60 -25.64 4.49
N ASN A 42 12.32 -25.78 4.12
CA ASN A 42 11.75 -25.12 2.96
C ASN A 42 11.34 -23.68 3.26
N HIS A 43 10.76 -23.45 4.44
CA HIS A 43 10.24 -22.15 4.84
C HIS A 43 10.39 -21.91 6.34
N ILE A 44 10.57 -20.66 6.71
CA ILE A 44 10.66 -20.21 8.10
C ILE A 44 9.79 -18.97 8.27
N HIS A 45 8.98 -18.96 9.32
CA HIS A 45 8.27 -17.78 9.78
C HIS A 45 8.58 -17.52 11.25
N VAL A 46 8.70 -16.23 11.60
CA VAL A 46 8.97 -15.78 12.96
C VAL A 46 7.95 -14.69 13.30
N SER A 47 7.22 -14.87 14.40
CA SER A 47 6.27 -13.89 14.93
C SER A 47 6.41 -13.74 16.44
N TYR A 48 6.08 -12.58 16.99
CA TYR A 48 6.00 -12.38 18.43
C TYR A 48 4.70 -12.98 18.97
N ILE A 49 4.76 -13.57 20.17
CA ILE A 49 3.58 -14.14 20.84
C ILE A 49 2.71 -13.02 21.45
N GLU A 50 3.33 -11.99 22.01
CA GLU A 50 2.63 -10.82 22.55
C GLU A 50 2.54 -9.69 21.51
N GLU A 51 1.32 -9.31 21.13
CA GLU A 51 1.10 -8.14 20.29
C GLU A 51 1.53 -6.85 21.03
N GLY A 52 2.44 -6.08 20.43
CA GLY A 52 2.73 -4.70 20.86
C GLY A 52 4.07 -4.46 21.55
N LYS A 53 4.89 -5.48 21.82
CA LYS A 53 6.28 -5.27 22.29
C LYS A 53 7.24 -5.12 21.12
N THR A 54 7.77 -3.91 20.92
CA THR A 54 8.93 -3.66 20.06
C THR A 54 10.22 -3.71 20.89
N TYR A 55 11.24 -4.39 20.34
CA TYR A 55 12.67 -4.47 20.69
C TYR A 55 13.25 -3.66 21.88
N PRO A 56 14.35 -4.15 22.54
CA PRO A 56 15.24 -5.20 22.00
C PRO A 56 15.60 -6.43 22.85
N ASN A 57 15.34 -6.53 24.14
CA ASN A 57 16.21 -7.42 24.95
C ASN A 57 15.60 -8.73 25.47
N GLU A 58 14.28 -8.82 25.58
CA GLU A 58 13.61 -10.00 26.12
C GLU A 58 12.25 -10.20 25.43
N GLY A 59 11.98 -11.41 24.99
CA GLY A 59 10.70 -11.73 24.37
C GLY A 59 10.58 -13.20 23.97
N GLN A 60 9.35 -13.67 23.87
CA GLN A 60 9.03 -14.97 23.32
C GLN A 60 8.59 -14.83 21.85
N LEU A 61 9.19 -15.64 21.01
CA LEU A 61 8.85 -15.77 19.60
C LEU A 61 8.17 -17.10 19.35
N LEU A 62 7.19 -17.07 18.46
CA LEU A 62 6.71 -18.25 17.79
C LEU A 62 7.50 -18.42 16.49
N LEU A 63 8.27 -19.49 16.42
CA LEU A 63 8.97 -19.95 15.23
C LEU A 63 8.15 -21.05 14.58
N ALA A 64 7.90 -20.95 13.28
CA ALA A 64 7.29 -22.01 12.50
C ALA A 64 8.15 -22.36 11.29
N VAL A 65 8.39 -23.65 11.10
CA VAL A 65 9.35 -24.17 10.14
C VAL A 65 8.67 -25.26 9.31
N ALA A 66 8.65 -25.08 8.00
CA ALA A 66 8.25 -26.15 7.09
C ALA A 66 9.48 -26.99 6.74
N LYS A 67 9.47 -28.26 7.12
CA LYS A 67 10.50 -29.25 6.81
C LYS A 67 9.88 -30.37 5.97
N HIS A 68 10.14 -30.38 4.66
CA HIS A 68 9.47 -31.28 3.73
C HIS A 68 7.94 -31.20 3.87
N ASN A 69 7.25 -32.26 4.33
CA ASN A 69 5.79 -32.30 4.53
C ASN A 69 5.34 -32.06 5.98
N ILE A 70 6.26 -31.65 6.86
CA ILE A 70 6.05 -31.42 8.28
C ILE A 70 6.06 -29.91 8.56
N LEU A 71 5.09 -29.46 9.35
CA LEU A 71 5.15 -28.15 10.00
C LEU A 71 5.61 -28.34 11.44
N LEU A 72 6.74 -27.72 11.79
CA LEU A 72 7.26 -27.64 13.14
C LEU A 72 6.96 -26.24 13.68
N ALA A 73 6.51 -26.17 14.94
CA ALA A 73 6.29 -24.92 15.65
C ALA A 73 7.01 -24.94 16.99
N SER A 74 7.70 -23.86 17.33
CA SER A 74 8.49 -23.73 18.56
C SER A 74 8.29 -22.38 19.23
N ILE A 75 8.22 -22.37 20.56
CA ILE A 75 8.35 -21.15 21.36
C ILE A 75 9.83 -20.95 21.67
N VAL A 76 10.39 -19.85 21.16
CA VAL A 76 11.79 -19.48 21.35
C VAL A 76 11.84 -18.24 22.24
N LYS A 77 12.43 -18.37 23.42
CA LYS A 77 12.72 -17.25 24.30
C LYS A 77 14.08 -16.69 23.97
N ILE A 78 14.13 -15.38 23.76
CA ILE A 78 15.37 -14.65 23.52
C ILE A 78 15.80 -13.96 24.82
N THR A 79 17.07 -14.13 25.15
CA THR A 79 17.79 -13.35 26.15
C THR A 79 18.88 -12.54 25.47
N ASN A 80 19.54 -11.63 26.20
CA ASN A 80 20.61 -10.79 25.65
C ASN A 80 21.72 -11.58 24.96
N ASP A 81 22.02 -12.80 25.44
CA ASP A 81 23.18 -13.58 24.99
C ASP A 81 22.86 -14.91 24.32
N ALA A 82 21.66 -15.44 24.49
CA ALA A 82 21.29 -16.74 23.96
C ALA A 82 19.79 -16.83 23.61
N ILE A 83 19.45 -17.83 22.81
CA ILE A 83 18.08 -18.32 22.70
C ILE A 83 17.91 -19.59 23.51
N SER A 84 16.69 -19.80 24.01
CA SER A 84 16.26 -21.07 24.59
C SER A 84 14.92 -21.49 23.99
N VAL A 85 14.83 -22.74 23.55
CA VAL A 85 13.59 -23.30 23.00
C VAL A 85 12.79 -23.88 24.17
N GLU A 86 11.65 -23.26 24.49
CA GLU A 86 10.83 -23.66 25.65
C GLU A 86 9.85 -24.78 25.30
N ASN A 87 9.31 -24.75 24.08
CA ASN A 87 8.37 -25.76 23.60
C ASN A 87 8.54 -25.99 22.11
N THR A 88 8.35 -27.23 21.65
CA THR A 88 8.32 -27.60 20.25
C THR A 88 7.25 -28.65 20.01
N THR A 89 6.51 -28.49 18.90
CA THR A 89 5.54 -29.47 18.42
C THR A 89 5.66 -29.57 16.90
N PHE A 90 5.20 -30.68 16.32
CA PHE A 90 5.17 -30.84 14.88
C PHE A 90 3.93 -31.58 14.42
N LYS A 91 3.57 -31.39 13.14
CA LYS A 91 2.46 -32.08 12.51
C LYS A 91 2.75 -32.33 11.03
N HIS A 92 2.43 -33.55 10.57
CA HIS A 92 2.38 -33.84 9.14
C HIS A 92 1.18 -33.10 8.53
N ILE A 93 1.46 -32.27 7.52
CA ILE A 93 0.42 -31.48 6.85
C ILE A 93 -0.18 -32.26 5.69
N ALA A 94 0.67 -32.88 4.88
CA ALA A 94 0.27 -33.57 3.66
C ALA A 94 1.19 -34.76 3.34
N LYS A 95 0.88 -35.46 2.25
CA LYS A 95 1.70 -36.57 1.75
C LYS A 95 2.95 -36.09 1.01
N LEU A 96 2.86 -34.94 0.35
CA LEU A 96 3.97 -34.32 -0.38
C LEU A 96 4.48 -33.06 0.34
N ALA A 97 5.64 -32.57 -0.12
CA ALA A 97 6.31 -31.44 0.49
C ALA A 97 5.46 -30.17 0.50
N ILE A 98 5.58 -29.41 1.59
CA ILE A 98 5.12 -28.04 1.73
C ILE A 98 5.94 -27.17 0.79
N THR A 99 5.27 -26.37 -0.02
CA THR A 99 5.90 -25.49 -1.02
C THR A 99 5.80 -24.03 -0.67
N GLY A 100 5.01 -23.68 0.34
CA GLY A 100 4.97 -22.34 0.93
C GLY A 100 4.04 -22.25 2.12
N ILE A 101 4.40 -21.37 3.05
CA ILE A 101 3.62 -21.03 4.24
C ILE A 101 3.35 -19.53 4.27
N VAL A 102 2.13 -19.16 4.63
CA VAL A 102 1.73 -17.76 4.80
C VAL A 102 0.96 -17.62 6.11
N PHE A 103 1.45 -16.77 6.99
CA PHE A 103 0.79 -16.47 8.26
C PHE A 103 -0.24 -15.38 8.05
N LEU A 104 -1.49 -15.61 8.45
CA LEU A 104 -2.51 -14.58 8.52
C LEU A 104 -2.37 -13.74 9.79
N ASN A 105 -2.07 -14.42 10.89
CA ASN A 105 -1.68 -13.90 12.19
C ASN A 105 -0.83 -14.99 12.88
N PRO A 106 -0.27 -14.75 14.09
CA PRO A 106 0.58 -15.74 14.75
C PRO A 106 -0.07 -17.12 14.95
N ALA A 107 -1.41 -17.18 15.05
CA ALA A 107 -2.15 -18.42 15.30
C ALA A 107 -2.67 -19.10 14.02
N PHE A 108 -2.74 -18.43 12.87
CA PHE A 108 -3.40 -18.96 11.66
C PHE A 108 -2.51 -18.90 10.43
N ILE A 109 -2.40 -20.04 9.72
CA ILE A 109 -1.44 -20.25 8.63
C ILE A 109 -2.15 -20.88 7.44
N TYR A 110 -1.86 -20.39 6.23
CA TYR A 110 -2.09 -21.11 4.98
C TYR A 110 -0.84 -21.86 4.54
N ILE A 111 -1.02 -23.10 4.12
CA ILE A 111 0.07 -24.01 3.76
C ILE A 111 -0.24 -24.59 2.39
N SER A 112 0.56 -24.23 1.40
CA SER A 112 0.52 -24.84 0.08
C SER A 112 1.41 -26.07 0.04
N VAL A 113 0.96 -27.11 -0.64
CA VAL A 113 1.65 -28.40 -0.74
C VAL A 113 1.74 -28.84 -2.19
N LYS A 114 2.76 -29.67 -2.47
CA LYS A 114 3.16 -30.02 -3.84
C LYS A 114 2.08 -30.80 -4.60
N ASP A 115 1.10 -31.38 -3.92
CA ASP A 115 -0.03 -32.07 -4.54
C ASP A 115 -1.15 -31.12 -5.03
N GLY A 116 -0.93 -29.79 -4.99
CA GLY A 116 -1.88 -28.81 -5.48
C GLY A 116 -2.94 -28.41 -4.45
N ALA A 117 -2.79 -28.81 -3.18
CA ALA A 117 -3.66 -28.38 -2.10
C ALA A 117 -3.14 -27.09 -1.43
N VAL A 118 -4.07 -26.29 -0.91
CA VAL A 118 -3.79 -25.29 0.13
C VAL A 118 -4.61 -25.63 1.36
N HIS A 119 -3.93 -25.91 2.46
CA HIS A 119 -4.53 -26.17 3.77
C HIS A 119 -4.53 -24.89 4.60
N HIS A 120 -5.42 -24.82 5.59
CA HIS A 120 -5.21 -23.94 6.74
C HIS A 120 -4.86 -24.74 8.00
N ALA A 121 -4.01 -24.15 8.83
CA ALA A 121 -3.62 -24.70 10.12
C ALA A 121 -3.72 -23.62 11.21
N SER A 122 -4.02 -24.07 12.42
CA SER A 122 -4.03 -23.24 13.63
C SER A 122 -2.91 -23.68 14.57
N ILE A 123 -2.09 -22.74 15.01
CA ILE A 123 -1.15 -22.93 16.12
C ILE A 123 -1.81 -22.38 17.38
N ASN A 124 -2.08 -23.27 18.32
CA ASN A 124 -2.66 -22.90 19.62
C ASN A 124 -1.60 -23.02 20.70
N ILE A 125 -1.51 -21.99 21.53
CA ILE A 125 -0.77 -21.98 22.79
C ILE A 125 -1.82 -22.03 23.90
N ASN A 126 -1.80 -23.06 24.73
CA ASN A 126 -2.72 -23.14 25.87
C ASN A 126 -2.15 -22.45 27.12
N ASP A 127 -2.95 -22.35 28.19
CA ASP A 127 -2.57 -21.71 29.47
C ASP A 127 -1.35 -22.33 30.18
N LYS A 128 -0.83 -23.46 29.69
CA LYS A 128 0.39 -24.12 30.17
C LYS A 128 1.55 -24.00 29.17
N ASP A 129 1.49 -23.02 28.28
CA ASP A 129 2.41 -22.79 27.16
C ASP A 129 2.59 -24.01 26.25
N LYS A 130 1.62 -24.92 26.22
CA LYS A 130 1.66 -26.11 25.38
C LYS A 130 1.25 -25.74 23.97
N LEU A 131 2.20 -25.87 23.04
CA LEU A 131 1.94 -25.75 21.62
C LEU A 131 1.16 -26.94 21.08
N SER A 132 0.19 -26.66 20.21
CA SER A 132 -0.47 -27.65 19.37
C SER A 132 -0.74 -27.09 17.98
N ILE A 133 -0.63 -27.95 16.98
CA ILE A 133 -0.96 -27.63 15.59
C ILE A 133 -2.21 -28.42 15.21
N VAL A 134 -3.25 -27.70 14.81
CA VAL A 134 -4.48 -28.28 14.25
C VAL A 134 -4.49 -28.00 12.76
N VAL A 135 -4.46 -29.05 11.95
CA VAL A 135 -4.56 -28.96 10.49
C VAL A 135 -6.00 -29.25 10.11
N HIS A 136 -6.53 -28.41 9.23
CA HIS A 136 -7.90 -28.52 8.76
C HIS A 136 -7.93 -29.00 7.31
N GLU A 137 -9.14 -29.26 6.82
CA GLU A 137 -9.36 -29.65 5.43
C GLU A 137 -8.83 -28.60 4.44
N PRO A 138 -8.39 -29.01 3.24
CA PRO A 138 -7.95 -28.09 2.20
C PRO A 138 -9.00 -27.02 1.91
N VAL A 139 -8.59 -25.75 1.91
CA VAL A 139 -9.45 -24.63 1.48
C VAL A 139 -9.51 -24.49 -0.03
N PHE A 140 -8.52 -25.06 -0.72
CA PHE A 140 -8.41 -25.04 -2.17
C PHE A 140 -7.61 -26.25 -2.64
N GLN A 141 -8.02 -26.82 -3.76
CA GLN A 141 -7.33 -27.92 -4.42
C GLN A 141 -7.38 -27.68 -5.93
N SER A 142 -6.21 -27.66 -6.58
CA SER A 142 -6.13 -27.68 -8.04
C SER A 142 -5.92 -29.12 -8.50
N GLU A 143 -6.76 -29.60 -9.41
CA GLU A 143 -6.65 -30.94 -9.98
C GLU A 143 -5.59 -30.97 -11.09
N GLY A 144 -4.66 -31.92 -11.03
CA GLY A 144 -3.64 -32.09 -12.06
C GLY A 144 -2.48 -31.07 -12.01
N SER A 145 -2.50 -30.15 -11.06
CA SER A 145 -1.40 -29.21 -10.80
C SER A 145 -0.57 -29.60 -9.59
N SER A 146 0.70 -29.24 -9.64
CA SER A 146 1.66 -29.34 -8.55
C SER A 146 2.16 -27.95 -8.20
N TYR A 147 2.04 -27.56 -6.93
CA TYR A 147 2.57 -26.26 -6.50
C TYR A 147 4.06 -26.33 -6.25
N THR A 148 4.77 -25.33 -6.73
CA THR A 148 6.23 -25.16 -6.55
C THR A 148 6.58 -23.87 -5.83
N GLY A 149 5.59 -23.03 -5.53
CA GLY A 149 5.76 -21.79 -4.79
C GLY A 149 4.41 -21.18 -4.43
N PHE A 150 4.41 -20.43 -3.33
CA PHE A 150 3.22 -19.78 -2.80
C PHE A 150 3.60 -18.50 -2.07
N MET A 151 2.85 -17.43 -2.32
CA MET A 151 3.05 -16.13 -1.69
C MET A 151 1.73 -15.39 -1.57
N THR A 152 1.73 -14.30 -0.79
CA THR A 152 0.60 -13.39 -0.70
C THR A 152 0.99 -11.95 -0.90
N SER A 153 0.00 -11.14 -1.27
CA SER A 153 0.08 -9.70 -1.20
C SER A 153 0.26 -9.21 0.25
N PRO A 154 0.72 -7.96 0.49
CA PRO A 154 0.99 -7.44 1.83
C PRO A 154 -0.18 -7.52 2.82
N ASN A 155 -1.42 -7.28 2.36
CA ASN A 155 -2.64 -7.40 3.16
C ASN A 155 -3.33 -8.76 2.99
N LYS A 156 -2.67 -9.71 2.31
CA LYS A 156 -3.07 -11.11 2.20
C LYS A 156 -4.45 -11.31 1.53
N THR A 157 -4.86 -10.37 0.69
CA THR A 157 -6.12 -10.44 -0.07
C THR A 157 -5.94 -11.01 -1.46
N VAL A 158 -4.70 -11.16 -1.91
CA VAL A 158 -4.34 -11.92 -3.10
C VAL A 158 -3.29 -12.93 -2.70
N TRP A 159 -3.52 -14.19 -3.03
CA TRP A 159 -2.48 -15.21 -3.00
C TRP A 159 -2.03 -15.55 -4.42
N GLY A 160 -0.75 -15.87 -4.56
CA GLY A 160 -0.14 -16.30 -5.81
C GLY A 160 0.42 -17.70 -5.62
N VAL A 161 0.05 -18.62 -6.50
CA VAL A 161 0.63 -19.96 -6.59
C VAL A 161 1.40 -20.09 -7.88
N LEU A 162 2.53 -20.77 -7.79
CA LEU A 162 3.35 -21.17 -8.92
C LEU A 162 3.04 -22.63 -9.22
N GLU A 163 2.43 -22.91 -10.38
CA GLU A 163 1.94 -24.24 -10.74
C GLU A 163 2.79 -24.88 -11.83
N SER A 164 2.95 -26.20 -11.71
CA SER A 164 3.52 -27.09 -12.72
C SER A 164 2.54 -28.23 -12.97
N ILE A 165 2.59 -28.86 -14.14
CA ILE A 165 1.76 -30.04 -14.41
C ILE A 165 2.18 -31.20 -13.48
N SER A 166 1.19 -31.81 -12.82
CA SER A 166 1.40 -32.96 -11.94
C SER A 166 1.55 -34.23 -12.75
N VAL A 167 2.78 -34.57 -13.09
CA VAL A 167 3.16 -35.86 -13.70
C VAL A 167 4.02 -36.69 -12.76
N ALA A 168 4.15 -37.99 -13.02
CA ALA A 168 5.04 -38.87 -12.27
C ALA A 168 6.49 -38.35 -12.27
N TYR A 169 7.19 -38.44 -11.14
CA TYR A 169 8.57 -37.94 -11.02
C TYR A 169 9.49 -38.65 -12.01
N ASP A 170 10.13 -37.86 -12.86
CA ASP A 170 11.18 -38.31 -13.76
C ASP A 170 12.42 -37.47 -13.42
N HIS A 171 13.46 -38.15 -12.91
CA HIS A 171 14.70 -37.52 -12.47
C HIS A 171 15.53 -36.97 -13.64
N LEU A 172 15.17 -37.31 -14.89
CA LEU A 172 15.81 -36.80 -16.10
C LEU A 172 15.15 -35.52 -16.63
N ILE A 173 13.98 -35.14 -16.09
CA ILE A 173 13.23 -33.97 -16.54
C ILE A 173 13.34 -32.86 -15.50
N VAL A 174 13.98 -31.76 -15.88
CA VAL A 174 13.89 -30.50 -15.14
C VAL A 174 12.49 -29.95 -15.33
N ARG A 175 11.73 -29.82 -14.22
CA ARG A 175 10.40 -29.23 -14.26
C ARG A 175 10.50 -27.73 -14.10
N GLU A 176 9.94 -27.01 -15.05
CA GLU A 176 9.75 -25.59 -14.97
C GLU A 176 8.31 -25.27 -14.59
N PRO A 177 8.09 -24.21 -13.79
CA PRO A 177 6.75 -23.69 -13.58
C PRO A 177 6.06 -23.35 -14.90
N THR A 178 4.85 -23.88 -15.07
CA THR A 178 4.07 -23.64 -16.29
C THR A 178 3.19 -22.41 -16.18
N GLN A 179 2.71 -22.09 -14.97
CA GLN A 179 1.72 -21.02 -14.77
C GLN A 179 1.90 -20.33 -13.41
N ILE A 180 1.52 -19.05 -13.35
CA ILE A 180 1.34 -18.31 -12.10
C ILE A 180 -0.13 -17.95 -12.00
N ASN A 181 -0.81 -18.50 -10.99
CA ASN A 181 -2.21 -18.22 -10.73
C ASN A 181 -2.34 -17.29 -9.53
N PHE A 182 -3.10 -16.21 -9.72
CA PHE A 182 -3.48 -15.31 -8.65
C PHE A 182 -4.93 -15.57 -8.28
N TYR A 183 -5.21 -15.76 -7.00
CA TYR A 183 -6.59 -15.76 -6.53
C TYR A 183 -6.82 -14.73 -5.45
N GLN A 184 -8.05 -14.26 -5.43
CA GLN A 184 -8.53 -13.28 -4.48
C GLN A 184 -9.06 -13.99 -3.24
N VAL A 185 -8.69 -13.48 -2.08
CA VAL A 185 -9.12 -13.95 -0.77
C VAL A 185 -10.05 -12.91 -0.16
N GLY A 186 -11.23 -13.35 0.27
CA GLY A 186 -12.22 -12.52 0.92
C GLY A 186 -13.26 -11.92 -0.02
N ARG A 187 -14.43 -11.61 0.55
CA ARG A 187 -15.56 -11.03 -0.18
C ARG A 187 -15.39 -9.52 -0.32
N PRO A 188 -15.91 -8.90 -1.41
CA PRO A 188 -15.81 -7.45 -1.64
C PRO A 188 -16.26 -6.59 -0.44
N LYS A 189 -17.38 -6.95 0.22
CA LYS A 189 -17.86 -6.22 1.42
C LYS A 189 -16.86 -6.27 2.59
N THR A 190 -16.22 -7.41 2.81
CA THR A 190 -15.20 -7.57 3.85
C THR A 190 -13.95 -6.75 3.53
N ILE A 191 -13.52 -6.75 2.27
CA ILE A 191 -12.39 -5.96 1.78
C ILE A 191 -12.67 -4.46 1.94
N LEU A 192 -13.86 -3.99 1.56
CA LEU A 192 -14.25 -2.59 1.72
C LEU A 192 -14.29 -2.16 3.20
N ASN A 193 -14.86 -2.99 4.08
CA ASN A 193 -14.88 -2.72 5.52
C ASN A 193 -13.46 -2.63 6.09
N HIS A 194 -12.58 -3.55 5.70
CA HIS A 194 -11.19 -3.53 6.11
C HIS A 194 -10.47 -2.26 5.62
N LEU A 195 -10.70 -1.85 4.37
CA LEU A 195 -10.18 -0.60 3.82
C LEU A 195 -10.61 0.63 4.64
N ARG A 196 -11.91 0.74 4.97
CA ARG A 196 -12.47 1.87 5.74
C ARG A 196 -11.97 1.94 7.18
N GLN A 197 -11.69 0.79 7.78
CA GLN A 197 -11.13 0.68 9.13
C GLN A 197 -9.60 0.84 9.17
N SER A 198 -8.92 0.66 8.04
CA SER A 198 -7.48 0.78 7.93
C SER A 198 -7.01 2.20 8.23
N LYS A 199 -6.11 2.33 9.21
CA LYS A 199 -5.40 3.58 9.50
C LYS A 199 -4.15 3.76 8.62
N LEU A 200 -3.83 2.75 7.80
CA LEU A 200 -2.65 2.78 6.95
C LEU A 200 -2.86 3.72 5.75
N PRO A 201 -1.79 4.35 5.25
CA PRO A 201 -1.87 5.11 4.02
C PRO A 201 -2.33 4.25 2.83
N ILE A 202 -3.05 4.85 1.87
CA ILE A 202 -3.56 4.18 0.65
C ILE A 202 -2.52 3.33 -0.07
N TYR A 203 -1.27 3.79 -0.16
CA TYR A 203 -0.23 3.03 -0.86
C TYR A 203 0.13 1.70 -0.18
N ARG A 204 -0.21 1.53 1.10
CA ARG A 204 -0.08 0.26 1.83
C ARG A 204 -1.28 -0.67 1.62
N ASN A 205 -2.37 -0.18 1.04
CA ASN A 205 -3.62 -0.91 0.82
C ASN A 205 -3.91 -1.14 -0.69
N ILE A 206 -2.89 -1.10 -1.55
CA ILE A 206 -3.08 -1.18 -3.02
C ILE A 206 -3.66 -2.52 -3.45
N ASP A 207 -3.19 -3.61 -2.86
CA ASP A 207 -3.69 -4.96 -3.11
C ASP A 207 -5.15 -5.14 -2.69
N LEU A 208 -5.56 -4.55 -1.56
CA LEU A 208 -6.97 -4.48 -1.15
C LEU A 208 -7.83 -3.72 -2.16
N LEU A 209 -7.35 -2.54 -2.59
CA LEU A 209 -8.05 -1.71 -3.57
C LEU A 209 -8.19 -2.43 -4.91
N GLU A 210 -7.13 -3.11 -5.36
CA GLU A 210 -7.14 -3.87 -6.60
C GLU A 210 -8.03 -5.12 -6.51
N SER A 211 -8.01 -5.82 -5.37
CA SER A 211 -8.91 -6.95 -5.11
C SER A 211 -10.37 -6.51 -5.17
N LEU A 212 -10.69 -5.37 -4.52
CA LEU A 212 -12.03 -4.79 -4.59
C LEU A 212 -12.42 -4.41 -6.02
N ARG A 213 -11.51 -3.79 -6.78
CA ARG A 213 -11.72 -3.43 -8.19
C ARG A 213 -12.05 -4.66 -9.03
N ILE A 214 -11.31 -5.76 -8.85
CA ILE A 214 -11.52 -7.02 -9.57
C ILE A 214 -12.89 -7.62 -9.20
N SER A 215 -13.26 -7.66 -7.92
CA SER A 215 -14.60 -8.14 -7.50
C SER A 215 -15.73 -7.34 -8.14
N ILE A 216 -15.62 -6.02 -8.16
CA ILE A 216 -16.65 -5.14 -8.75
C ILE A 216 -16.78 -5.42 -10.25
N LEU A 217 -15.65 -5.54 -10.95
CA LEU A 217 -15.63 -5.85 -12.39
C LEU A 217 -16.22 -7.22 -12.71
N LYS A 218 -16.11 -8.19 -11.80
CA LYS A 218 -16.68 -9.53 -11.95
C LYS A 218 -18.16 -9.61 -11.60
N CYS A 219 -18.83 -8.47 -11.36
CA CYS A 219 -20.25 -8.39 -11.04
C CYS A 219 -20.67 -9.25 -9.83
N GLU A 220 -19.78 -9.43 -8.85
CA GLU A 220 -20.25 -9.78 -7.51
C GLU A 220 -20.96 -8.52 -7.00
N GLU A 221 -22.29 -8.49 -7.07
CA GLU A 221 -23.14 -7.43 -6.53
C GLU A 221 -22.91 -7.31 -5.01
N GLY A 222 -21.83 -6.64 -4.65
CA GLY A 222 -21.62 -6.14 -3.32
C GLY A 222 -22.48 -4.91 -3.14
N ASP A 223 -23.21 -4.87 -2.02
CA ASP A 223 -23.78 -3.64 -1.48
C ASP A 223 -22.63 -2.69 -1.07
N LEU A 224 -22.08 -2.00 -2.08
CA LEU A 224 -20.99 -1.06 -1.96
C LEU A 224 -21.59 0.32 -1.73
N ASN A 225 -22.02 0.54 -0.49
CA ASN A 225 -22.61 1.81 -0.09
C ASN A 225 -21.57 2.94 -0.18
N VAL A 226 -21.84 3.88 -1.08
CA VAL A 226 -21.21 5.20 -1.11
C VAL A 226 -21.65 5.96 0.14
N LEU A 227 -20.71 6.63 0.79
CA LEU A 227 -21.00 7.41 2.00
C LEU A 227 -21.70 8.72 1.65
N SER A 228 -22.54 9.22 2.55
CA SER A 228 -23.15 10.54 2.42
C SER A 228 -22.14 11.68 2.62
N ILE A 229 -22.54 12.90 2.25
CA ILE A 229 -21.75 14.12 2.47
C ILE A 229 -21.42 14.30 3.96
N GLU A 230 -22.39 14.07 4.83
CA GLU A 230 -22.26 14.20 6.29
C GLU A 230 -21.31 13.16 6.88
N GLU A 231 -21.31 11.95 6.33
CA GLU A 231 -20.37 10.89 6.72
C GLU A 231 -18.95 11.24 6.29
N ILE A 232 -18.76 11.71 5.05
CA ILE A 232 -17.45 12.09 4.52
C ILE A 232 -16.82 13.25 5.30
N LYS A 233 -17.62 14.24 5.72
CA LYS A 233 -17.13 15.36 6.55
C LYS A 233 -16.55 14.91 7.90
N LYS A 234 -16.94 13.73 8.41
CA LYS A 234 -16.44 13.16 9.68
C LYS A 234 -15.17 12.33 9.50
N LEU A 235 -14.78 12.02 8.27
CA LEU A 235 -13.63 11.17 7.98
C LEU A 235 -12.32 11.93 8.12
N SER A 236 -11.28 11.22 8.57
CA SER A 236 -9.90 11.73 8.46
C SER A 236 -9.50 11.94 7.01
N ILE A 237 -8.51 12.81 6.76
CA ILE A 237 -8.03 13.08 5.39
C ILE A 237 -7.55 11.82 4.66
N ASN A 238 -6.92 10.87 5.37
CA ASN A 238 -6.53 9.59 4.76
C ASN A 238 -7.74 8.74 4.33
N GLN A 239 -8.81 8.74 5.13
CA GLN A 239 -10.06 8.07 4.77
C GLN A 239 -10.79 8.79 3.63
N GLN A 240 -10.79 10.13 3.62
CA GLN A 240 -11.35 10.88 2.49
C GLN A 240 -10.59 10.58 1.19
N LYS A 241 -9.26 10.50 1.22
CA LYS A 241 -8.45 10.08 0.07
C LYS A 241 -8.83 8.68 -0.43
N LEU A 242 -9.16 7.75 0.48
CA LEU A 242 -9.63 6.42 0.14
C LEU A 242 -10.99 6.49 -0.56
N GLU A 243 -11.96 7.22 0.00
CA GLU A 243 -13.27 7.39 -0.60
C GLU A 243 -13.19 8.07 -1.97
N HIS A 244 -12.32 9.06 -2.16
CA HIS A 244 -12.06 9.64 -3.48
C HIS A 244 -11.56 8.59 -4.50
N TRP A 245 -10.69 7.66 -4.07
CA TRP A 245 -10.28 6.56 -4.94
C TRP A 245 -11.46 5.63 -5.27
N LEU A 246 -12.28 5.29 -4.28
CA LEU A 246 -13.46 4.43 -4.45
C LEU A 246 -14.49 5.06 -5.41
N LEU A 247 -14.83 6.33 -5.22
CA LEU A 247 -15.75 7.09 -6.08
C LEU A 247 -15.29 7.06 -7.54
N ARG A 248 -14.00 7.32 -7.79
CA ARG A 248 -13.43 7.31 -9.13
C ARG A 248 -13.45 5.93 -9.77
N MET A 249 -13.18 4.89 -8.98
CA MET A 249 -13.30 3.51 -9.45
C MET A 249 -14.76 3.18 -9.81
N PHE A 250 -15.72 3.48 -8.94
CA PHE A 250 -17.14 3.24 -9.21
C PHE A 250 -17.59 3.95 -10.48
N ARG A 251 -17.17 5.20 -10.67
CA ARG A 251 -17.44 5.96 -11.90
C ARG A 251 -16.79 5.31 -13.13
N ALA A 252 -15.54 4.89 -13.05
CA ALA A 252 -14.81 4.27 -14.16
C ALA A 252 -15.41 2.93 -14.61
N ILE A 253 -16.00 2.18 -13.68
CA ILE A 253 -16.68 0.90 -13.97
C ILE A 253 -18.13 1.13 -14.42
N GLY A 254 -18.61 2.38 -14.39
CA GLY A 254 -19.98 2.71 -14.74
C GLY A 254 -20.98 2.16 -13.74
N TYR A 255 -20.64 2.15 -12.44
CA TYR A 255 -21.55 1.72 -11.37
C TYR A 255 -22.82 2.59 -11.39
N LYS A 256 -23.92 2.04 -11.92
CA LYS A 256 -25.19 2.74 -12.19
C LYS A 256 -26.09 2.73 -10.96
N LYS A 257 -25.67 3.34 -9.85
CA LYS A 257 -26.66 3.76 -8.84
C LYS A 257 -27.27 5.09 -9.31
N SER A 258 -28.54 5.33 -8.99
CA SER A 258 -29.36 6.50 -9.41
C SER A 258 -28.85 7.87 -8.92
N GLU A 259 -27.61 7.97 -8.43
CA GLU A 259 -27.05 9.04 -7.61
C GLU A 259 -25.84 9.74 -8.29
N ALA A 260 -25.74 9.68 -9.63
CA ALA A 260 -24.58 10.22 -10.36
C ALA A 260 -24.27 11.70 -10.06
N LYS A 261 -25.30 12.51 -9.76
CA LYS A 261 -25.13 13.92 -9.35
C LYS A 261 -24.54 14.07 -7.94
N ASP A 262 -24.87 13.15 -7.03
CA ASP A 262 -24.33 13.17 -5.67
C ASP A 262 -22.85 12.78 -5.68
N MET A 263 -22.46 11.85 -6.55
CA MET A 263 -21.07 11.39 -6.70
C MET A 263 -20.10 12.52 -7.09
N GLU A 264 -20.50 13.40 -8.02
CA GLU A 264 -19.66 14.53 -8.44
C GLU A 264 -19.53 15.58 -7.32
N ALA A 265 -20.62 15.89 -6.64
CA ALA A 265 -20.61 16.79 -5.48
C ALA A 265 -19.71 16.24 -4.35
N LEU A 266 -19.78 14.93 -4.09
CA LEU A 266 -18.92 14.23 -3.13
C LEU A 266 -17.45 14.28 -3.54
N GLU A 267 -17.13 13.99 -4.82
CA GLU A 267 -15.77 14.04 -5.34
C GLU A 267 -15.17 15.44 -5.20
N ASN A 268 -15.94 16.48 -5.54
CA ASN A 268 -15.52 17.88 -5.42
C ASN A 268 -15.30 18.29 -3.95
N LEU A 269 -16.19 17.88 -3.05
CA LEU A 269 -16.03 18.12 -1.61
C LEU A 269 -14.75 17.47 -1.06
N ILE A 270 -14.52 16.20 -1.38
CA ILE A 270 -13.31 15.49 -0.93
C ILE A 270 -12.05 16.14 -1.50
N CYS A 271 -12.06 16.48 -2.79
CA CYS A 271 -10.91 17.13 -3.42
C CYS A 271 -10.58 18.45 -2.72
N ARG A 272 -11.59 19.26 -2.43
CA ARG A 272 -11.43 20.52 -1.69
C ARG A 272 -10.83 20.28 -0.31
N ASN A 273 -11.40 19.37 0.49
CA ASN A 273 -10.91 19.08 1.83
C ASN A 273 -9.44 18.61 1.84
N ILE A 274 -9.06 17.75 0.89
CA ILE A 274 -7.68 17.24 0.76
C ILE A 274 -6.71 18.37 0.42
N ILE A 275 -7.11 19.28 -0.48
CA ILE A 275 -6.28 20.41 -0.90
C ILE A 275 -6.16 21.43 0.23
N GLU A 276 -7.25 21.70 0.93
CA GLU A 276 -7.31 22.58 2.10
C GLU A 276 -6.40 22.08 3.22
N ASP A 277 -6.49 20.80 3.59
CA ASP A 277 -5.60 20.19 4.59
C ASP A 277 -4.13 20.29 4.18
N ASN A 278 -3.82 20.02 2.92
CA ASN A 278 -2.47 20.16 2.40
C ASN A 278 -1.97 21.61 2.46
N ALA A 279 -2.82 22.58 2.12
CA ALA A 279 -2.48 24.01 2.20
C ALA A 279 -2.22 24.43 3.65
N VAL A 280 -3.11 24.08 4.58
CA VAL A 280 -2.96 24.37 6.02
C VAL A 280 -1.70 23.74 6.59
N SER A 281 -1.44 22.46 6.26
CA SER A 281 -0.24 21.76 6.70
C SER A 281 1.03 22.41 6.15
N THR A 282 1.03 22.81 4.88
CA THR A 282 2.16 23.49 4.25
C THR A 282 2.44 24.84 4.92
N LEU A 283 1.40 25.65 5.15
CA LEU A 283 1.52 26.96 5.79
C LEU A 283 2.00 26.84 7.24
N ARG A 284 1.50 25.88 8.02
CA ARG A 284 1.94 25.65 9.41
C ARG A 284 3.39 25.22 9.52
N ASN A 285 3.85 24.41 8.57
CA ASN A 285 5.21 23.89 8.55
C ASN A 285 6.19 24.87 7.88
N TYR A 286 5.71 25.99 7.34
CA TYR A 286 6.56 26.97 6.69
C TYR A 286 7.29 27.83 7.73
N ASN A 287 8.56 27.50 7.97
CA ASN A 287 9.39 28.20 8.93
C ASN A 287 10.81 28.48 8.41
N VAL A 288 10.91 29.16 7.26
CA VAL A 288 12.21 29.52 6.68
C VAL A 288 12.59 30.93 7.12
N GLU A 289 13.75 31.06 7.75
CA GLU A 289 14.46 32.32 7.93
C GLU A 289 15.24 32.64 6.64
N GLY A 290 15.05 33.83 6.07
CA GLY A 290 15.77 34.28 4.88
C GLY A 290 14.89 34.52 3.64
N LYS A 291 15.53 34.66 2.48
CA LYS A 291 14.87 35.03 1.22
C LYS A 291 14.05 33.86 0.67
N ILE A 292 12.74 34.08 0.53
CA ILE A 292 11.80 33.09 -0.01
C ILE A 292 11.94 33.03 -1.54
N PRO A 293 12.11 31.85 -2.16
CA PRO A 293 12.07 31.71 -3.61
C PRO A 293 10.73 32.22 -4.18
N ALA A 294 10.76 32.89 -5.33
CA ALA A 294 9.56 33.54 -5.91
C ALA A 294 8.37 32.57 -6.10
N GLU A 295 8.62 31.35 -6.59
CA GLU A 295 7.57 30.35 -6.78
C GLU A 295 7.02 29.79 -5.47
N VAL A 296 7.85 29.69 -4.42
CA VAL A 296 7.39 29.31 -3.08
C VAL A 296 6.53 30.44 -2.50
N SER A 297 6.98 31.69 -2.65
CA SER A 297 6.21 32.88 -2.25
C SER A 297 4.84 32.92 -2.94
N LEU A 298 4.81 32.71 -4.26
CA LEU A 298 3.58 32.65 -5.05
C LEU A 298 2.68 31.50 -4.59
N SER A 299 3.24 30.31 -4.39
CA SER A 299 2.49 29.13 -3.91
C SER A 299 1.83 29.39 -2.55
N LEU A 300 2.57 29.95 -1.59
CA LEU A 300 2.05 30.30 -0.26
C LEU A 300 0.98 31.40 -0.35
N ASN A 301 1.19 32.42 -1.19
CA ASN A 301 0.19 33.47 -1.40
C ASN A 301 -1.12 32.90 -1.97
N LEU A 302 -1.06 32.01 -2.96
CA LEU A 302 -2.25 31.36 -3.52
C LEU A 302 -2.99 30.51 -2.46
N MET A 303 -2.26 29.78 -1.61
CA MET A 303 -2.85 29.05 -0.48
C MET A 303 -3.53 30.00 0.50
N CYS A 304 -2.90 31.11 0.86
CA CYS A 304 -3.48 32.13 1.72
C CYS A 304 -4.75 32.75 1.11
N LYS A 305 -4.72 33.15 -0.17
CA LYS A 305 -5.87 33.72 -0.89
C LYS A 305 -7.05 32.73 -0.91
N TRP A 306 -6.79 31.46 -1.22
CA TRP A 306 -7.82 30.43 -1.21
C TRP A 306 -8.42 30.21 0.18
N LEU A 307 -7.59 30.06 1.21
CA LEU A 307 -8.06 29.82 2.58
C LEU A 307 -8.78 31.03 3.18
N HIS A 308 -8.45 32.25 2.74
CA HIS A 308 -9.13 33.46 3.21
C HIS A 308 -10.60 33.48 2.83
N GLN A 309 -10.96 32.87 1.69
CA GLN A 309 -12.36 32.69 1.28
C GLN A 309 -13.16 31.77 2.23
N GLN A 310 -12.50 31.06 3.15
CA GLN A 310 -13.11 30.09 4.08
C GLN A 310 -13.35 30.64 5.50
N THR A 311 -12.94 31.87 5.82
CA THR A 311 -13.14 32.59 7.11
C THR A 311 -12.52 31.98 8.39
N HIS A 312 -12.06 30.71 8.39
CA HIS A 312 -11.62 30.02 9.62
C HIS A 312 -10.11 30.08 9.92
N TYR A 313 -9.29 30.67 9.04
CA TYR A 313 -7.82 30.56 9.11
C TYR A 313 -7.09 31.90 9.24
N ASP A 314 -7.77 32.98 9.64
CA ASP A 314 -7.26 34.35 9.58
C ASP A 314 -5.93 34.57 10.33
N VAL A 315 -5.73 33.95 11.50
CA VAL A 315 -4.48 34.11 12.27
C VAL A 315 -3.29 33.51 11.53
N LEU A 316 -3.46 32.30 10.97
CA LEU A 316 -2.43 31.62 10.19
C LEU A 316 -2.16 32.36 8.88
N ILE A 317 -3.21 32.83 8.21
CA ILE A 317 -3.09 33.58 6.95
C ILE A 317 -2.32 34.88 7.19
N LYS A 318 -2.69 35.68 8.20
CA LYS A 318 -2.03 36.95 8.51
C LYS A 318 -0.56 36.77 8.84
N SER A 319 -0.20 35.74 9.62
CA SER A 319 1.19 35.50 10.00
C SER A 319 2.09 35.12 8.82
N ILE A 320 1.54 34.42 7.81
CA ILE A 320 2.27 34.09 6.59
C ILE A 320 2.31 35.28 5.63
N LEU A 321 1.18 35.96 5.39
CA LEU A 321 1.13 37.13 4.51
C LEU A 321 2.07 38.26 4.97
N GLN A 322 2.25 38.46 6.28
CA GLN A 322 3.23 39.41 6.81
C GLN A 322 4.68 39.09 6.40
N LYS A 323 4.99 37.81 6.16
CA LYS A 323 6.31 37.35 5.70
C LYS A 323 6.45 37.40 4.18
N LEU A 324 5.34 37.37 3.45
CA LEU A 324 5.29 37.44 1.99
C LEU A 324 5.24 38.91 1.56
N GLN A 325 6.37 39.61 1.62
CA GLN A 325 6.48 40.94 1.02
C GLN A 325 6.41 40.82 -0.51
N ASP A 326 5.46 41.53 -1.13
CA ASP A 326 5.30 41.67 -2.59
C ASP A 326 5.30 40.35 -3.39
N SER A 327 4.32 39.48 -3.12
CA SER A 327 4.09 38.31 -3.96
C SER A 327 3.58 38.73 -5.34
N GLU A 328 4.24 38.29 -6.40
CA GLU A 328 3.75 38.48 -7.78
C GLU A 328 2.37 37.84 -7.97
N GLU A 329 1.63 38.35 -8.96
CA GLU A 329 0.40 37.70 -9.42
C GLU A 329 0.73 36.48 -10.30
N GLU A 330 -0.09 35.44 -10.20
CA GLU A 330 0.07 34.27 -11.05
C GLU A 330 -0.30 34.61 -12.49
N LYS A 331 0.57 34.24 -13.43
CA LYS A 331 0.38 34.50 -14.86
C LYS A 331 0.05 33.23 -15.63
N CYS A 332 -0.82 33.36 -16.61
CA CYS A 332 -1.18 32.29 -17.54
C CYS A 332 0.08 31.72 -18.21
N LEU A 333 0.23 30.40 -18.21
CA LEU A 333 1.40 29.74 -18.79
C LEU A 333 1.48 29.91 -20.32
N VAL A 334 0.37 30.29 -20.97
CA VAL A 334 0.24 30.49 -22.41
C VAL A 334 0.31 31.98 -22.77
N CYS A 335 -0.70 32.79 -22.40
CA CYS A 335 -0.80 34.20 -22.82
C CYS A 335 -0.15 35.22 -21.87
N LYS A 336 0.32 34.81 -20.69
CA LYS A 336 0.94 35.66 -19.67
C LYS A 336 0.01 36.67 -18.96
N ASP A 337 -1.27 36.70 -19.28
CA ASP A 337 -2.27 37.46 -18.53
C ASP A 337 -2.36 37.00 -17.07
N THR A 338 -2.70 37.92 -16.16
CA THR A 338 -2.98 37.61 -14.76
C THR A 338 -4.12 36.60 -14.64
N VAL A 339 -3.97 35.65 -13.72
CA VAL A 339 -4.96 34.61 -13.43
C VAL A 339 -5.33 34.67 -11.96
N GLU A 340 -6.61 34.87 -11.68
CA GLU A 340 -7.16 34.74 -10.33
C GLU A 340 -7.44 33.27 -10.01
N ILE A 341 -7.31 32.91 -8.73
CA ILE A 341 -7.61 31.55 -8.26
C ILE A 341 -9.13 31.39 -8.11
N SER A 342 -9.75 30.76 -9.10
CA SER A 342 -11.17 30.40 -9.08
C SER A 342 -11.40 28.90 -8.86
N SER A 343 -10.40 28.08 -9.20
CA SER A 343 -10.48 26.62 -9.12
C SER A 343 -9.17 25.99 -8.66
N LEU A 344 -9.30 24.89 -7.91
CA LEU A 344 -8.19 24.21 -7.24
C LEU A 344 -7.45 23.19 -8.13
N THR A 345 -8.06 22.76 -9.23
CA THR A 345 -7.54 21.67 -10.08
C THR A 345 -7.31 22.10 -11.52
N MET A 346 -8.12 23.03 -12.02
CA MET A 346 -8.04 23.53 -13.39
C MET A 346 -8.54 24.97 -13.45
N GLU A 347 -7.74 25.86 -13.99
CA GLU A 347 -8.05 27.27 -14.11
C GLU A 347 -8.31 27.66 -15.57
N THR A 348 -9.15 28.65 -15.80
CA THR A 348 -9.35 29.23 -17.14
C THR A 348 -8.98 30.70 -17.11
N CYS A 349 -7.97 31.11 -17.89
CA CYS A 349 -7.60 32.54 -17.96
C CYS A 349 -8.65 33.35 -18.75
N SER A 350 -8.56 34.68 -18.70
CA SER A 350 -9.41 35.62 -19.46
C SER A 350 -9.48 35.32 -20.97
N GLN A 351 -8.41 34.80 -21.57
CA GLN A 351 -8.35 34.39 -22.98
C GLN A 351 -8.90 32.98 -23.25
N GLY A 352 -9.50 32.30 -22.26
CA GLY A 352 -10.09 30.97 -22.42
C GLY A 352 -9.12 29.78 -22.35
N HIS A 353 -7.83 29.98 -22.08
CA HIS A 353 -6.87 28.87 -21.91
C HIS A 353 -7.16 28.11 -20.61
N LYS A 354 -7.39 26.79 -20.73
CA LYS A 354 -7.55 25.87 -19.59
C LYS A 354 -6.18 25.31 -19.17
N ILE A 355 -5.79 25.53 -17.91
CA ILE A 355 -4.47 25.15 -17.41
C ILE A 355 -4.63 24.36 -16.10
N PRO A 356 -4.01 23.19 -15.97
CA PRO A 356 -4.12 22.41 -14.75
C PRO A 356 -3.34 23.08 -13.61
N ARG A 357 -3.86 22.93 -12.40
CA ARG A 357 -3.24 23.41 -11.16
C ARG A 357 -2.68 22.23 -10.39
N CYS A 358 -1.50 22.39 -9.79
CA CYS A 358 -0.95 21.37 -8.91
C CYS A 358 -1.67 21.43 -7.55
N PRO A 359 -2.38 20.38 -7.11
CA PRO A 359 -3.12 20.40 -5.84
C PRO A 359 -2.23 20.46 -4.59
N ARG A 360 -0.91 20.34 -4.76
CA ARG A 360 0.07 20.45 -3.68
C ARG A 360 0.58 21.87 -3.48
N THR A 361 0.85 22.59 -4.58
CA THR A 361 1.42 23.94 -4.54
C THR A 361 0.40 25.02 -4.89
N LEU A 362 -0.77 24.63 -5.40
CA LEU A 362 -1.74 25.50 -6.04
C LEU A 362 -1.19 26.30 -7.22
N LEU A 363 0.01 26.02 -7.72
CA LEU A 363 0.54 26.69 -8.91
C LEU A 363 -0.04 26.09 -10.19
N LEU A 364 -0.29 26.93 -11.20
CA LEU A 364 -0.49 26.48 -12.57
C LEU A 364 0.71 25.65 -13.01
N THR A 365 0.45 24.54 -13.68
CA THR A 365 1.50 23.61 -14.09
C THR A 365 1.35 23.18 -15.54
N ARG A 366 2.49 22.90 -16.18
CA ARG A 366 2.48 22.26 -17.50
C ARG A 366 2.13 20.79 -17.32
N PRO A 367 1.46 20.16 -18.31
CA PRO A 367 1.14 18.74 -18.27
C PRO A 367 2.39 17.89 -18.58
N SER A 368 3.40 17.96 -17.72
CA SER A 368 4.69 17.28 -17.88
C SER A 368 4.96 16.26 -16.78
N VAL A 369 4.33 16.42 -15.62
CA VAL A 369 4.47 15.55 -14.45
C VAL A 369 3.07 15.20 -13.95
N GLN A 370 2.78 13.90 -13.89
CA GLN A 370 1.43 13.40 -13.62
C GLN A 370 1.46 12.16 -12.74
N CYS A 371 0.49 12.04 -11.85
CA CYS A 371 0.31 10.81 -11.10
C CYS A 371 -0.25 9.71 -12.02
N PRO A 372 0.40 8.54 -12.17
CA PRO A 372 -0.11 7.47 -13.04
C PRO A 372 -1.42 6.87 -12.52
N ARG A 373 -1.73 7.03 -11.23
CA ARG A 373 -2.94 6.51 -10.60
C ARG A 373 -4.11 7.48 -10.73
N CYS A 374 -3.93 8.72 -10.24
CA CYS A 374 -5.00 9.72 -10.21
C CYS A 374 -5.07 10.60 -11.46
N ARG A 375 -4.07 10.54 -12.35
CA ARG A 375 -3.93 11.44 -13.51
C ARG A 375 -3.86 12.94 -13.15
N VAL A 376 -3.60 13.25 -11.89
CA VAL A 376 -3.47 14.62 -11.41
C VAL A 376 -2.08 15.16 -11.72
N PHE A 377 -2.06 16.37 -12.27
CA PHE A 377 -0.83 17.07 -12.63
C PHE A 377 -0.12 17.63 -11.39
N SER A 378 1.21 17.73 -11.48
CA SER A 378 2.05 18.15 -10.38
C SER A 378 3.12 19.12 -10.84
N HIS A 379 3.44 20.11 -10.02
CA HIS A 379 4.45 21.10 -10.33
C HIS A 379 5.85 20.48 -10.36
N GLU A 380 6.65 20.79 -11.40
CA GLU A 380 7.96 20.15 -11.65
C GLU A 380 8.98 20.35 -10.51
N GLN A 381 8.81 21.43 -9.75
CA GLN A 381 9.72 21.84 -8.67
C GLN A 381 9.45 21.15 -7.33
N LEU A 382 8.50 20.22 -7.26
CA LEU A 382 8.32 19.36 -6.10
C LEU A 382 9.48 18.38 -5.85
N LYS A 383 10.53 18.44 -6.68
CA LYS A 383 11.82 17.84 -6.36
C LYS A 383 12.42 18.62 -5.19
N CYS A 384 12.25 18.12 -3.97
CA CYS A 384 12.99 18.61 -2.82
C CYS A 384 14.49 18.45 -3.14
N PRO A 385 15.27 19.54 -3.31
CA PRO A 385 16.66 19.44 -3.72
C PRO A 385 17.52 18.67 -2.70
N GLU A 386 17.07 18.66 -1.44
CA GLU A 386 17.77 18.11 -0.29
C GLU A 386 17.38 16.65 0.02
N SER A 387 16.33 16.13 -0.60
CA SER A 387 15.92 14.74 -0.41
C SER A 387 15.69 14.07 -1.76
N ASN A 388 16.42 12.99 -2.03
CA ASN A 388 16.22 12.09 -3.17
C ASN A 388 14.83 11.39 -3.17
N VAL A 389 13.85 11.92 -2.44
CA VAL A 389 12.52 11.37 -2.27
C VAL A 389 11.64 11.86 -3.42
N MET A 390 11.20 10.93 -4.27
CA MET A 390 10.27 11.24 -5.35
C MET A 390 8.99 11.88 -4.80
N PRO A 391 8.46 12.92 -5.47
CA PRO A 391 7.24 13.59 -5.03
C PRO A 391 6.06 12.62 -5.04
N ARG A 392 5.19 12.76 -4.02
CA ARG A 392 3.96 11.98 -3.88
C ARG A 392 2.75 12.83 -4.27
N CYS A 393 1.77 12.20 -4.89
CA CYS A 393 0.50 12.80 -5.27
C CYS A 393 -0.32 13.17 -4.03
N THR A 394 -0.90 14.38 -3.99
CA THR A 394 -1.72 14.86 -2.88
C THR A 394 -2.91 13.93 -2.59
N PHE A 395 -3.53 13.34 -3.62
CA PHE A 395 -4.73 12.52 -3.47
C PHE A 395 -4.46 11.06 -3.11
N CYS A 396 -3.53 10.37 -3.78
CA CYS A 396 -3.31 8.93 -3.51
C CYS A 396 -1.99 8.60 -2.82
N ASN A 397 -1.17 9.61 -2.50
CA ASN A 397 0.19 9.46 -1.98
C ASN A 397 1.13 8.60 -2.86
N GLY A 398 0.74 8.34 -4.12
CA GLY A 398 1.52 7.56 -5.08
C GLY A 398 2.61 8.41 -5.71
N PHE A 399 3.67 7.78 -6.20
CA PHE A 399 4.75 8.49 -6.88
C PHE A 399 4.26 9.20 -8.13
N VAL A 400 4.68 10.44 -8.30
CA VAL A 400 4.39 11.24 -9.49
C VAL A 400 5.49 11.02 -10.51
N LEU A 401 5.13 10.77 -11.76
CA LEU A 401 6.07 10.41 -12.81
C LEU A 401 6.14 11.51 -13.88
N GLN A 402 7.33 11.70 -14.44
CA GLN A 402 7.53 12.58 -15.58
C GLN A 402 6.99 11.91 -16.84
N LEU A 403 6.14 12.62 -17.60
CA LEU A 403 5.62 12.14 -18.87
C LEU A 403 6.74 12.11 -19.90
N THR A 404 6.91 10.96 -20.58
CA THR A 404 7.86 10.80 -21.68
C THR A 404 7.43 11.63 -22.89
N LYS A 405 8.38 12.01 -23.77
CA LYS A 405 8.11 12.86 -24.95
C LYS A 405 6.95 12.36 -25.83
N ARG A 406 6.76 11.04 -25.95
CA ARG A 406 5.66 10.42 -26.71
C ARG A 406 4.29 10.72 -26.08
N LYS A 407 4.16 10.55 -24.75
CA LYS A 407 2.94 10.88 -24.00
C LYS A 407 2.65 12.38 -23.96
N ARG A 408 3.69 13.24 -23.95
CA ARG A 408 3.50 14.70 -24.00
C ARG A 408 2.80 15.15 -25.29
N LYS A 409 3.14 14.56 -26.44
CA LYS A 409 2.50 14.87 -27.73
C LYS A 409 1.02 14.49 -27.77
N GLU A 410 0.65 13.37 -27.15
CA GLU A 410 -0.75 12.92 -27.03
C GLU A 410 -1.57 13.84 -26.12
N VAL A 411 -1.02 14.24 -24.96
CA VAL A 411 -1.68 15.18 -24.05
C VAL A 411 -1.85 16.57 -24.68
N THR A 412 -0.83 17.09 -25.38
CA THR A 412 -0.95 18.39 -26.07
C THR A 412 -1.93 18.38 -27.24
N LYS A 413 -2.18 17.22 -27.87
CA LYS A 413 -3.13 17.10 -28.98
C LYS A 413 -4.57 16.91 -28.51
N ASN A 414 -4.79 16.26 -27.37
CA ASN A 414 -6.13 15.85 -26.93
C ASN A 414 -6.67 16.60 -25.69
N GLU A 415 -5.91 17.49 -25.03
CA GLU A 415 -6.36 18.14 -23.77
C GLU A 415 -6.17 19.66 -23.70
N ILE A 416 -5.82 20.34 -24.80
CA ILE A 416 -6.04 21.82 -24.92
C ILE A 416 -7.48 22.12 -25.37
N LEU A 417 -8.17 21.10 -25.88
CA LEU A 417 -9.62 21.03 -26.02
C LEU A 417 -10.06 19.83 -25.16
N PHE A 418 -11.08 20.01 -24.32
CA PHE A 418 -11.73 18.99 -23.49
C PHE A 418 -10.93 18.40 -22.30
N ILE A 419 -11.11 19.03 -21.13
CA ILE A 419 -11.37 18.28 -19.89
C ILE A 419 -12.66 18.87 -19.31
N GLY A 420 -13.74 18.17 -19.55
CA GLY A 420 -15.10 18.57 -19.25
C GLY A 420 -16.00 17.75 -20.12
N SER A 421 -16.57 16.69 -19.53
CA SER A 421 -17.59 15.82 -20.11
C SER A 421 -17.36 15.39 -21.56
N GLU A 422 -16.82 14.19 -21.78
CA GLU A 422 -17.31 13.42 -22.92
C GLU A 422 -17.28 11.92 -22.62
N GLN A 423 -18.48 11.36 -22.71
CA GLN A 423 -18.77 9.95 -22.82
C GLN A 423 -17.97 9.38 -23.98
N CYS A 424 -17.34 8.22 -23.79
CA CYS A 424 -17.00 7.33 -24.89
C CYS A 424 -17.43 5.92 -24.49
N THR A 425 -18.34 5.42 -25.31
CA THR A 425 -19.00 4.11 -25.37
C THR A 425 -18.15 2.92 -25.02
#